data_AF-E6TF84-F1
#
_entry.id   AF-E6TF84-F1
#
_cell.length_a   1.000
_cell.length_b   1.000
_cell.length_c   1.000
_cell.angle_alpha   90.00
_cell.angle_beta   90.00
_cell.angle_gamma   90.00
#
_symmetry.space_group_name_H-M   'P 1'
#
loop_
_entity.id
_entity.type
_entity.pdbx_description
1 polymer ?
#
loop_
_entity_poly.entity_id
_entity_poly.type
_entity_poly.pdbx_seq_one_letter_code
_entity_poly.pdbx_strand_id
1 'polypeptide(L)'
;MLYQHVPQPFARRHPVLTVIAAATLACWVMLGWYEAVALAVAAGLLVVARRRRRAAAIREAGLRARAEYENRLTVSGDPRGLYGRYSPYRPNWYPDPQNPCLLRYFDGVAWTPHVSGR
;
A
#
# COMPACT_ATOMS: atom_id res chain seq x y z
N MET A 1 -5.93 -0.58 11.83
CA MET A 1 -4.92 -0.61 10.74
C MET A 1 -4.41 -2.05 10.68
N LEU A 2 -4.91 -2.86 9.76
CA LEU A 2 -4.68 -4.30 9.75
C LEU A 2 -4.11 -4.70 8.38
N TYR A 3 -2.89 -5.25 8.43
CA TYR A 3 -2.16 -5.94 7.37
C TYR A 3 -2.09 -5.23 6.01
N GLN A 4 -1.07 -4.38 5.87
CA GLN A 4 -0.54 -4.01 4.57
C GLN A 4 0.14 -5.27 3.99
N HIS A 5 -0.60 -6.05 3.20
CA HIS A 5 -0.02 -7.12 2.39
C HIS A 5 1.04 -6.51 1.48
N VAL A 6 2.31 -6.63 1.85
CA VAL A 6 3.42 -6.26 0.98
C VAL A 6 3.39 -7.24 -0.19
N PRO A 7 3.03 -6.81 -1.42
CA PRO A 7 3.06 -7.72 -2.56
C PRO A 7 4.52 -8.16 -2.76
N GLN A 8 4.78 -9.45 -2.52
CA GLN A 8 6.09 -10.04 -2.77
C GLN A 8 6.46 -9.81 -4.25
N PRO A 9 7.68 -9.34 -4.54
CA PRO A 9 8.09 -9.08 -5.92
C PRO A 9 8.00 -10.36 -6.75
N PHE A 10 7.42 -10.26 -7.94
CA PHE A 10 7.16 -11.37 -8.86
C PHE A 10 8.43 -12.20 -9.16
N ALA A 11 9.61 -11.56 -9.15
CA ALA A 11 10.91 -12.22 -9.29
C ALA A 11 11.19 -13.28 -8.20
N ARG A 12 10.68 -13.08 -6.98
CA ARG A 12 10.84 -14.04 -5.88
C ARG A 12 9.89 -15.23 -5.99
N ARG A 13 8.80 -15.09 -6.77
CA ARG A 13 7.84 -16.17 -7.02
C ARG A 13 8.25 -17.06 -8.20
N HIS A 14 8.96 -16.52 -9.19
CA HIS A 14 9.37 -17.26 -10.39
C HIS A 14 10.85 -17.05 -10.75
N PRO A 15 11.80 -17.48 -9.89
CA PRO A 15 13.23 -17.30 -10.13
C PRO A 15 13.70 -18.00 -11.42
N VAL A 16 13.09 -19.15 -11.76
CA VAL A 16 13.43 -19.90 -12.97
C VAL A 16 13.14 -19.10 -14.24
N LEU A 17 11.99 -18.41 -14.31
CA LEU A 17 11.65 -17.59 -15.49
C LEU A 17 12.58 -16.39 -15.64
N THR A 18 13.02 -15.78 -14.53
CA THR A 18 13.99 -14.69 -14.59
C THR A 18 15.37 -15.15 -15.07
N VAL A 19 15.80 -16.34 -14.66
CA VAL A 19 17.08 -16.92 -15.08
C VAL A 19 17.02 -17.28 -16.58
N ILE A 20 15.92 -17.88 -17.04
CA ILE A 20 15.73 -18.20 -18.46
C ILE A 20 15.74 -16.92 -19.31
N ALA A 21 15.02 -15.87 -18.89
CA ALA A 21 15.01 -14.61 -19.62
C ALA A 21 16.39 -13.91 -19.66
N ALA A 22 17.17 -14.00 -18.58
CA ALA A 22 18.53 -13.48 -18.55
C ALA A 22 19.46 -14.29 -19.46
N ALA A 23 19.34 -15.62 -19.45
CA ALA A 23 20.15 -16.52 -20.26
C ALA A 23 19.86 -16.35 -21.76
N THR A 24 18.59 -16.17 -22.16
CA THR A 24 18.24 -15.91 -23.56
C THR A 24 18.77 -14.57 -24.05
N LEU A 25 18.69 -13.52 -23.23
CA LEU A 25 19.29 -12.22 -23.56
C LEU A 25 20.81 -12.32 -23.69
N ALA A 26 21.49 -13.01 -22.78
CA ALA A 26 22.94 -13.21 -22.84
C ALA A 26 23.37 -14.01 -24.09
N CYS A 27 22.62 -15.05 -24.45
CA CYS A 27 22.85 -15.83 -25.66
C CYS A 27 22.68 -14.97 -26.93
N TRP A 28 21.64 -14.13 -27.00
CA TRP A 28 21.43 -13.23 -28.14
C TRP A 28 22.51 -12.16 -28.28
N VAL A 29 23.02 -11.63 -27.16
CA VAL A 29 24.16 -10.70 -27.17
C VAL A 29 25.41 -11.38 -27.73
N MET A 30 25.68 -12.62 -27.31
CA MET A 30 26.84 -13.38 -27.78
C MET A 30 26.74 -13.77 -29.27
N LEU A 31 25.52 -13.92 -29.79
CA LEU A 31 25.22 -14.11 -31.22
C LEU A 31 25.29 -12.80 -32.04
N GLY A 32 25.47 -11.63 -31.39
CA GLY A 32 25.54 -10.32 -32.04
C GLY A 32 24.19 -9.68 -32.38
N TRP A 33 23.07 -10.20 -31.85
CA TRP A 33 21.72 -9.75 -32.22
C TRP A 33 21.18 -8.64 -31.31
N TYR A 34 21.85 -7.48 -31.35
CA TYR A 34 21.56 -6.35 -30.46
C TYR A 34 20.18 -5.72 -30.68
N GLU A 35 19.70 -5.70 -31.92
CA GLU A 35 18.37 -5.15 -32.27
C GLU A 35 17.24 -5.92 -31.56
N ALA A 36 17.33 -7.25 -31.55
CA ALA A 36 16.33 -8.10 -30.90
C ALA A 36 16.35 -7.91 -29.36
N VAL A 37 17.55 -7.74 -28.78
CA VAL A 37 17.72 -7.45 -27.35
C VAL A 37 17.12 -6.08 -26.98
N ALA A 38 17.39 -5.04 -27.79
CA ALA A 38 16.86 -3.70 -27.57
C ALA A 38 15.31 -3.69 -27.60
N LEU A 39 14.70 -4.36 -28.58
CA LEU A 39 13.25 -4.49 -28.67
C LEU A 39 12.65 -5.27 -27.50
N ALA A 40 13.29 -6.36 -27.06
CA ALA A 40 12.83 -7.14 -25.92
C ALA A 40 12.87 -6.34 -24.61
N VAL A 41 13.94 -5.58 -24.37
CA VAL A 41 14.07 -4.69 -23.20
C VAL A 41 13.03 -3.57 -23.27
N ALA A 42 12.88 -2.91 -24.42
CA ALA A 42 11.89 -1.85 -24.61
C ALA A 42 10.46 -2.35 -24.39
N ALA A 43 10.11 -3.53 -24.93
CA ALA A 43 8.82 -4.17 -24.71
C ALA A 43 8.60 -4.51 -23.22
N GLY A 44 9.62 -5.04 -22.55
CA GLY A 44 9.59 -5.30 -21.11
C GLY A 44 9.32 -4.04 -20.28
N LEU A 45 10.05 -2.95 -20.56
CA LEU A 45 9.85 -1.66 -19.91
C LEU A 45 8.44 -1.10 -20.14
N LEU A 46 7.92 -1.18 -21.38
CA LEU A 46 6.56 -0.75 -21.69
C LEU A 46 5.50 -1.56 -20.94
N VAL A 47 5.66 -2.87 -20.85
CA VAL A 47 4.74 -3.75 -20.10
C VAL A 47 4.77 -3.41 -18.60
N VAL A 48 5.95 -3.22 -18.02
CA VAL A 48 6.10 -2.82 -16.62
C VAL A 48 5.48 -1.45 -16.38
N ALA A 49 5.74 -0.47 -17.25
CA ALA A 49 5.16 0.86 -17.15
C ALA A 49 3.63 0.81 -17.25
N ARG A 50 3.07 0.06 -18.21
CA ARG A 50 1.62 -0.13 -18.35
C ARG A 50 1.01 -0.81 -17.13
N ARG A 51 1.66 -1.84 -16.58
CA ARG A 51 1.20 -2.50 -15.35
C ARG A 51 1.20 -1.54 -14.15
N ARG A 52 2.26 -0.75 -13.99
CA ARG A 52 2.34 0.27 -12.94
C ARG A 52 1.25 1.33 -13.09
N ARG A 53 1.02 1.83 -14.32
CA ARG A 53 -0.05 2.79 -14.61
C ARG A 53 -1.44 2.21 -14.33
N ARG A 54 -1.70 0.95 -14.71
CA ARG A 54 -2.97 0.26 -14.40
C ARG A 54 -3.18 0.09 -12.90
N ALA A 55 -2.14 -0.30 -12.15
CA ALA A 55 -2.22 -0.44 -10.70
C ALA A 55 -2.48 0.92 -10.01
N ALA A 56 -1.83 1.99 -10.48
CA ALA A 56 -2.08 3.35 -9.99
C ALA A 56 -3.52 3.80 -10.27
N ALA A 57 -4.02 3.57 -11.49
CA ALA A 57 -5.38 3.91 -11.88
C ALA A 57 -6.44 3.20 -11.02
N ILE A 58 -6.25 1.90 -10.71
CA ILE A 58 -7.15 1.15 -9.80
C ILE A 58 -7.13 1.76 -8.40
N ARG A 59 -5.94 2.11 -7.89
CA ARG A 59 -5.80 2.73 -6.57
C ARG A 59 -6.50 4.09 -6.48
N GLU A 60 -6.32 4.93 -7.50
CA GLU A 60 -7.00 6.22 -7.60
C GLU A 60 -8.51 6.08 -7.72
N ALA A 61 -8.99 5.14 -8.56
CA ALA A 61 -10.41 4.85 -8.68
C ALA A 61 -11.02 4.42 -7.34
N GLY A 62 -10.30 3.61 -6.56
CA GLY A 62 -10.70 3.23 -5.21
C GLY A 62 -10.80 4.42 -4.25
N LEU A 63 -9.83 5.35 -4.29
CA LEU A 63 -9.86 6.57 -3.47
C LEU A 63 -11.02 7.49 -3.86
N ARG A 64 -11.27 7.67 -5.17
CA ARG A 64 -12.42 8.45 -5.66
C ARG A 64 -13.75 7.84 -5.22
N ALA A 65 -13.93 6.54 -5.41
CA ALA A 65 -15.14 5.83 -4.99
C ALA A 65 -15.37 5.93 -3.47
N ARG A 66 -14.30 5.87 -2.67
CA ARG A 66 -14.34 6.04 -1.22
C ARG A 66 -14.76 7.46 -0.82
N ALA A 67 -14.15 8.47 -1.41
CA ALA A 67 -14.48 9.87 -1.14
C ALA A 67 -15.93 10.19 -1.51
N GLU A 68 -16.41 9.66 -2.64
CA GLU A 68 -17.78 9.87 -3.11
C GLU A 68 -18.83 9.14 -2.26
N TYR A 69 -18.46 7.98 -1.68
CA TYR A 69 -19.26 7.31 -0.68
C TYR A 69 -19.35 8.13 0.62
N GLU A 70 -18.23 8.64 1.13
CA GLU A 70 -18.20 9.46 2.35
C GLU A 70 -18.97 10.78 2.17
N ASN A 71 -18.83 11.44 1.02
CA ASN A 71 -19.60 12.64 0.69
C ASN A 71 -21.11 12.37 0.69
N ARG A 72 -21.55 11.26 0.08
CA ARG A 72 -22.97 10.87 0.09
C ARG A 72 -23.51 10.64 1.50
N LEU A 73 -22.72 10.02 2.38
CA LEU A 73 -23.10 9.84 3.78
C LEU A 73 -23.27 11.18 4.49
N THR A 74 -22.33 12.11 4.29
CA THR A 74 -22.43 13.47 4.85
C THR A 74 -23.67 14.20 4.37
N VAL A 75 -23.98 14.15 3.07
CA VAL A 75 -25.19 14.76 2.50
C VAL A 75 -26.48 14.11 3.03
N SER A 76 -26.47 12.79 3.27
CA SER A 76 -27.61 12.07 3.85
C SER A 76 -27.81 12.32 5.36
N GLY A 77 -26.89 13.04 6.02
CA GLY A 77 -26.97 13.32 7.46
C GLY A 77 -26.67 12.11 8.34
N ASP A 78 -25.65 11.31 8.00
CA ASP A 78 -25.23 10.15 8.82
C ASP A 78 -25.05 10.55 10.31
N PRO A 79 -25.69 9.84 11.27
CA PRO A 79 -25.60 10.14 12.70
C PRO A 79 -24.19 10.05 13.29
N ARG A 80 -23.21 9.50 12.56
CA ARG A 80 -21.80 9.44 12.97
C ARG A 80 -21.09 10.79 12.95
N GLY A 81 -21.69 11.82 12.35
CA GLY A 81 -21.18 13.20 12.37
C GLY A 81 -19.90 13.42 11.55
N LEU A 82 -19.20 14.52 11.82
CA LEU A 82 -18.05 15.04 11.04
C LEU A 82 -16.90 14.02 10.84
N TYR A 83 -16.76 13.09 11.78
CA TYR A 83 -15.65 12.14 11.85
C TYR A 83 -15.92 10.80 11.13
N GLY A 84 -17.16 10.59 10.64
CA GLY A 84 -17.53 9.42 9.83
C GLY A 84 -17.12 8.09 10.45
N ARG A 85 -16.33 7.28 9.71
CA ARG A 85 -15.81 5.98 10.19
C ARG A 85 -14.57 6.09 11.08
N TYR A 86 -14.00 7.28 11.23
CA TYR A 86 -12.80 7.54 12.01
C TYR A 86 -13.14 8.42 13.20
N SER A 87 -13.80 7.85 14.22
CA SER A 87 -14.03 8.57 15.47
C SER A 87 -12.68 8.98 16.07
N PRO A 88 -12.52 10.24 16.52
CA PRO A 88 -11.38 10.61 17.34
C PRO A 88 -11.34 9.71 18.57
N TYR A 89 -10.14 9.42 19.04
CA TYR A 89 -9.94 8.68 20.29
C TYR A 89 -10.67 9.43 21.40
N ARG A 90 -11.59 8.74 22.08
CA ARG A 90 -12.30 9.31 23.21
C ARG A 90 -11.39 9.29 24.44
N PRO A 91 -11.65 10.15 25.45
CA PRO A 91 -10.88 10.10 26.68
C PRO A 91 -10.97 8.71 27.32
N ASN A 92 -9.85 7.97 27.37
CA ASN A 92 -9.79 6.61 27.91
C ASN A 92 -8.34 6.14 28.14
N TRP A 93 -8.17 5.02 28.84
CA TRP A 93 -6.91 4.29 28.96
C TRP A 93 -6.60 3.51 27.68
N TYR A 94 -5.43 3.74 27.10
CA TYR A 94 -4.94 3.05 25.91
C TYR A 94 -3.52 2.52 26.12
N PRO A 95 -3.06 1.51 25.37
CA PRO A 95 -1.67 1.05 25.45
C PRO A 95 -0.70 2.20 25.18
N ASP A 96 0.28 2.38 26.05
CA ASP A 96 1.27 3.46 25.92
C ASP A 96 2.12 3.25 24.65
N PRO A 97 2.20 4.24 23.75
CA PRO A 97 3.05 4.17 22.57
C PRO A 97 4.53 3.93 22.88
N GLN A 98 5.01 4.38 24.05
CA GLN A 98 6.41 4.26 24.45
C GLN A 98 6.70 2.94 25.16
N ASN A 99 5.73 2.39 25.90
CA ASN A 99 5.85 1.11 26.58
C ASN A 99 4.54 0.28 26.49
N PRO A 100 4.45 -0.72 25.59
CA PRO A 100 3.24 -1.51 25.38
C PRO A 100 2.72 -2.28 26.61
N CYS A 101 3.53 -2.40 27.67
CA CYS A 101 3.14 -3.05 28.92
C CYS A 101 2.34 -2.14 29.86
N LEU A 102 2.27 -0.83 29.59
CA LEU A 102 1.56 0.15 30.40
C LEU A 102 0.33 0.67 29.66
N LEU A 103 -0.70 1.05 30.42
CA LEU A 103 -1.81 1.85 29.93
C LEU A 103 -1.53 3.32 30.24
N ARG A 104 -1.71 4.20 29.26
CA ARG A 104 -1.60 5.66 29.43
C ARG A 104 -2.95 6.29 29.14
N TYR A 105 -3.36 7.25 29.95
CA TYR A 105 -4.64 7.93 29.76
C TYR A 105 -4.52 8.99 28.66
N PHE A 106 -5.38 8.88 27.64
CA PHE A 106 -5.56 9.90 26.59
C PHE A 106 -6.77 10.75 26.95
N ASP A 107 -6.65 12.08 26.89
CA ASP A 107 -7.72 13.02 27.29
C ASP A 107 -8.63 13.46 26.12
N GLY A 108 -8.45 12.88 24.93
CA GLY A 108 -9.14 13.27 23.70
C GLY A 108 -8.35 14.24 22.82
N VAL A 109 -7.30 14.87 23.34
CA VAL A 109 -6.45 15.83 22.61
C VAL A 109 -4.98 15.41 22.65
N ALA A 110 -4.48 14.97 23.81
CA ALA A 110 -3.10 14.58 24.05
C ALA A 110 -2.96 13.41 25.06
N TRP A 111 -1.76 12.82 25.08
CA TRP A 111 -1.42 11.79 26.05
C TRP A 111 -1.03 12.40 27.40
N THR A 112 -1.81 12.13 28.44
CA THR A 112 -1.54 12.63 29.79
C THR A 112 -0.39 11.85 30.45
N PRO A 113 0.28 12.39 31.49
CA PRO A 113 1.33 11.68 32.21
C PRO A 113 0.80 10.51 33.09
N HIS A 114 -0.52 10.33 33.18
CA HIS A 114 -1.11 9.26 33.97
C HIS A 114 -0.90 7.91 33.29
N VAL A 115 -0.19 7.02 33.99
CA VAL A 115 0.07 5.64 33.57
C VAL A 115 -0.48 4.66 34.61
N SER A 116 -0.94 3.51 34.13
CA SER A 116 -1.44 2.41 34.95
C SER A 116 -0.82 1.10 34.49
N GLY A 117 -0.53 0.21 35.43
CA GLY A 117 -0.13 -1.17 35.13
C GLY A 117 -1.31 -1.93 34.54
N ARG A 118 -1.04 -2.81 33.58
CA ARG A 118 -2.04 -3.70 33.01
C ARG A 118 -2.46 -4.80 34.00
#